data_AF-A0A0Q3T5N2-F1
#
_entry.id   AF-A0A0Q3T5N2-F1
#
_cell.length_a   1.000
_cell.length_b   1.000
_cell.length_c   1.000
_cell.angle_alpha   90.00
_cell.angle_beta   90.00
_cell.angle_gamma   90.00
#
_symmetry.space_group_name_H-M   'P 1'
#
loop_
_entity.id
_entity.type
_entity.pdbx_description
1 polymer ?
#
loop_
_entity_poly.entity_id
_entity_poly.type
_entity_poly.pdbx_seq_one_letter_code
_entity_poly.pdbx_strand_id
1 'polypeptide(L)'
;MRIGEDNLLIDAVRGAVDSYIRMINEAEKDDINGKGIIKPEWYYYIDPSNEDFVILLEVRGFQEEITLKKSEWKSYQSNMLGNEKIKQLANRWS
;
A
#
# COMPACT_ATOMS: atom_id res chain seq x y z
N MET A 1 2.75 -14.49 22.78
CA MET A 1 1.47 -13.99 22.24
C MET A 1 1.76 -12.80 21.32
N ARG A 2 2.31 -13.03 20.11
CA ARG A 2 2.75 -11.97 19.17
C ARG A 2 2.09 -12.05 17.77
N ILE A 3 1.52 -13.22 17.43
CA ILE A 3 0.95 -13.49 16.10
C ILE A 3 -0.33 -12.68 15.85
N GLY A 4 -1.16 -12.47 16.88
CA GLY A 4 -2.41 -11.72 16.74
C GLY A 4 -2.22 -10.21 16.54
N GLU A 5 -1.18 -9.63 17.13
CA GLU A 5 -0.87 -8.20 17.06
C GLU A 5 -0.29 -7.83 15.69
N ASP A 6 0.65 -8.64 15.19
CA ASP A 6 1.25 -8.44 13.87
C ASP A 6 0.18 -8.56 12.76
N ASN A 7 -0.81 -9.46 12.90
CA ASN A 7 -1.92 -9.58 11.95
C ASN A 7 -2.79 -8.30 11.88
N LEU A 8 -3.09 -7.67 13.02
CA LEU A 8 -3.88 -6.44 13.06
C LEU A 8 -3.15 -5.27 12.37
N LEU A 9 -1.83 -5.17 12.57
CA LEU A 9 -1.01 -4.14 11.94
C LEU A 9 -0.87 -4.38 10.43
N ILE A 10 -0.72 -5.63 10.01
CA ILE A 10 -0.74 -6.03 8.60
C ILE A 10 -2.07 -5.65 7.94
N ASP A 11 -3.20 -5.96 8.58
CA ASP A 11 -4.52 -5.63 8.04
C ASP A 11 -4.75 -4.11 7.96
N ALA A 12 -4.20 -3.33 8.88
CA ALA A 12 -4.22 -1.86 8.82
C ALA A 12 -3.43 -1.32 7.61
N VAL A 13 -2.25 -1.88 7.33
CA VAL A 13 -1.47 -1.53 6.12
C VAL A 13 -2.25 -1.89 4.86
N ARG A 14 -2.80 -3.11 4.80
CA ARG A 14 -3.58 -3.59 3.64
C ARG A 14 -4.78 -2.70 3.35
N GLY A 15 -5.58 -2.38 4.38
CA GLY A 15 -6.74 -1.51 4.23
C GLY A 15 -6.38 -0.10 3.77
N ALA A 16 -5.25 0.45 4.22
CA ALA A 16 -4.76 1.73 3.74
C ALA A 16 -4.35 1.66 2.26
N VAL A 17 -3.56 0.66 1.87
CA VAL A 17 -3.15 0.46 0.47
C VAL A 17 -4.37 0.31 -0.44
N ASP A 18 -5.33 -0.55 -0.08
CA ASP A 18 -6.57 -0.75 -0.85
C ASP A 18 -7.37 0.55 -1.02
N SER A 19 -7.44 1.37 0.03
CA SER A 19 -8.12 2.66 -0.01
C SER A 19 -7.45 3.62 -1.00
N TYR A 20 -6.11 3.69 -0.99
CA TYR A 20 -5.35 4.54 -1.91
C TYR A 20 -5.44 4.07 -3.36
N ILE A 21 -5.32 2.76 -3.62
CA ILE A 21 -5.51 2.19 -4.96
C ILE A 21 -6.89 2.57 -5.50
N ARG A 22 -7.92 2.41 -4.67
CA ARG A 22 -9.29 2.76 -5.05
C ARG A 22 -9.43 4.24 -5.35
N MET A 23 -8.91 5.13 -4.49
CA MET A 23 -8.96 6.58 -4.71
C MET A 23 -8.29 6.99 -6.02
N ILE A 24 -7.09 6.47 -6.31
CA ILE A 24 -6.33 6.76 -7.53
C ILE A 24 -7.12 6.28 -8.75
N ASN A 25 -7.58 5.03 -8.74
CA ASN A 25 -8.34 4.47 -9.85
C ASN A 25 -9.70 5.15 -10.04
N GLU A 26 -10.33 5.65 -8.98
CA GLU A 26 -11.58 6.41 -9.07
C GLU A 26 -11.36 7.82 -9.64
N ALA A 27 -10.26 8.49 -9.28
CA ALA A 27 -9.89 9.79 -9.87
C ALA A 27 -9.61 9.68 -11.37
N GLU A 28 -9.08 8.55 -11.81
CA GLU A 28 -8.66 8.27 -13.19
C GLU A 28 -9.70 7.46 -13.97
N LYS A 29 -10.97 7.43 -13.51
CA LYS A 29 -12.07 6.70 -14.17
C LYS A 29 -12.33 7.12 -15.62
N ASP A 30 -11.87 8.30 -16.00
CA ASP A 30 -11.98 8.84 -17.36
C ASP A 30 -10.80 8.44 -18.27
N ASP A 31 -9.82 7.66 -17.78
CA ASP A 31 -8.79 7.06 -18.64
C ASP A 31 -9.48 6.14 -19.68
N ILE A 32 -9.29 6.50 -20.95
CA ILE A 32 -9.95 5.98 -22.16
C ILE A 32 -9.77 4.44 -22.28
N ASN A 33 -8.83 3.87 -21.53
CA ASN A 33 -8.54 2.43 -21.50
C ASN A 33 -9.38 1.62 -20.50
N GLY A 34 -10.17 2.25 -19.63
CA GLY A 34 -11.17 1.60 -18.76
C GLY A 34 -10.63 0.58 -17.75
N LYS A 35 -9.32 0.59 -17.45
CA LYS A 35 -8.65 -0.46 -16.66
C LYS A 35 -8.20 -0.05 -15.25
N GLY A 36 -8.35 1.22 -14.86
CA GLY A 36 -7.65 1.75 -13.68
C GLY A 36 -6.13 1.82 -13.92
N ILE A 37 -5.45 2.76 -13.28
CA ILE A 37 -4.00 2.93 -13.40
C ILE A 37 -3.25 1.83 -12.66
N ILE A 38 -3.76 1.41 -11.51
CA ILE A 38 -3.16 0.41 -10.63
C ILE A 38 -4.05 -0.84 -10.64
N LYS A 39 -3.47 -2.03 -10.82
CA LYS A 39 -4.25 -3.27 -10.68
C LYS A 39 -4.77 -3.43 -9.25
N PRO A 40 -6.01 -3.92 -9.09
CA PRO A 40 -6.58 -4.16 -7.77
C PRO A 40 -5.87 -5.32 -7.05
N GLU A 41 -5.31 -6.28 -7.79
CA GLU A 41 -4.47 -7.33 -7.21
C GLU A 41 -3.04 -6.83 -6.95
N TRP A 42 -2.58 -6.99 -5.72
CA TRP A 42 -1.24 -6.63 -5.29
C TRP A 42 -0.72 -7.63 -4.26
N TYR A 43 0.59 -7.62 -4.06
CA TYR A 43 1.27 -8.57 -3.16
C TYR A 43 2.08 -7.83 -2.11
N TYR A 44 2.31 -8.50 -0.98
CA TYR A 44 3.24 -8.02 0.02
C TYR A 44 4.02 -9.15 0.66
N TYR A 45 5.14 -8.79 1.26
CA TYR A 45 5.88 -9.65 2.16
C TYR A 45 6.55 -8.82 3.26
N ILE A 46 6.95 -9.49 4.34
CA ILE A 46 7.80 -8.89 5.37
C ILE A 46 9.23 -9.34 5.11
N ASP A 47 10.14 -8.40 4.89
CA ASP A 47 11.56 -8.72 4.71
C ASP A 47 12.11 -9.31 6.03
N PRO A 48 12.60 -10.56 6.02
CA PRO A 48 13.07 -11.23 7.24
C PRO A 48 14.32 -10.59 7.85
N SER A 49 15.03 -9.75 7.09
CA SER A 49 16.31 -9.14 7.51
C SER A 49 16.10 -7.93 8.43
N ASN A 50 15.06 -7.14 8.20
CA ASN A 50 14.79 -5.87 8.89
C ASN A 50 13.33 -5.72 9.38
N GLU A 51 12.46 -6.69 9.09
CA GLU A 51 11.02 -6.65 9.33
C GLU A 51 10.31 -5.47 8.64
N ASP A 52 10.84 -5.02 7.49
CA ASP A 52 10.18 -4.02 6.66
C ASP A 52 9.00 -4.65 5.90
N PHE A 53 7.92 -3.91 5.76
CA PHE A 53 6.74 -4.32 4.99
C PHE A 53 6.93 -3.85 3.55
N VAL A 54 7.07 -4.80 2.63
CA VAL A 54 7.28 -4.52 1.21
C VAL A 54 5.99 -4.76 0.45
N ILE A 55 5.55 -3.76 -0.29
CA ILE A 55 4.33 -3.75 -1.11
C ILE A 55 4.77 -3.79 -2.57
N LEU A 56 4.17 -4.69 -3.36
CA LEU A 56 4.38 -4.82 -4.80
C LEU A 56 3.08 -4.54 -5.54
N LEU A 57 3.09 -3.48 -6.35
CA LEU A 57 1.95 -3.01 -7.13
C LEU A 57 2.24 -3.16 -8.62
N GLU A 58 1.21 -3.42 -9.43
CA GLU A 58 1.31 -3.28 -10.88
C GLU A 58 0.60 -2.00 -11.34
N VAL A 59 1.39 -1.06 -11.86
CA VAL A 59 0.96 0.26 -12.28
C VAL A 59 1.19 0.39 -13.79
N ARG A 60 0.12 0.50 -14.58
CA ARG A 60 0.16 0.56 -16.06
C ARG A 60 1.06 -0.52 -16.70
N GLY A 61 1.08 -1.73 -16.13
CA GLY A 61 1.88 -2.86 -16.61
C GLY A 61 3.33 -2.90 -16.11
N PHE A 62 3.74 -1.97 -15.26
CA PHE A 62 5.04 -1.96 -14.59
C PHE A 62 4.92 -2.31 -13.12
N GLN A 63 5.88 -3.05 -12.59
CA GLN A 63 5.92 -3.38 -11.18
C GLN A 63 6.57 -2.23 -10.39
N GLU A 64 5.88 -1.73 -9.37
CA GLU A 64 6.40 -0.76 -8.41
C GLU A 64 6.53 -1.39 -7.02
N GLU A 65 7.58 -1.01 -6.30
CA GLU A 65 7.84 -1.46 -4.93
C GLU A 65 7.74 -0.28 -3.96
N ILE A 66 7.03 -0.49 -2.84
CA ILE A 66 6.96 0.45 -1.73
C ILE A 66 7.35 -0.28 -0.45
N THR A 67 8.40 0.21 0.19
CA THR A 67 8.90 -0.36 1.44
C THR A 67 8.55 0.54 2.61
N LEU A 68 7.75 0.02 3.55
CA LEU A 68 7.50 0.64 4.84
C LEU A 68 8.48 0.03 5.84
N LYS A 69 9.32 0.88 6.44
CA LYS A 69 10.24 0.46 7.49
C LYS A 69 9.45 -0.13 8.66
N LYS A 70 10.03 -1.07 9.40
CA LYS A 70 9.42 -1.60 10.64
C LYS A 70 8.84 -0.51 11.54
N SER A 71 9.57 0.59 11.72
CA SER A 71 9.13 1.74 12.54
C SER A 71 7.92 2.50 11.96
N GLU A 72 7.68 2.40 10.66
CA GLU A 72 6.58 3.06 9.96
C GLU A 72 5.28 2.24 10.09
N TRP A 73 5.33 0.91 9.96
CA TRP A 73 4.13 0.06 9.95
C TRP A 73 3.86 -0.69 11.26
N LYS A 74 4.90 -1.02 12.03
CA LYS A 74 4.80 -1.84 13.25
C LYS A 74 4.63 -0.99 14.52
N SER A 75 3.85 0.08 14.45
CA SER A 75 3.51 0.92 15.60
C SER A 75 2.00 1.06 15.73
N TYR A 76 1.50 0.83 16.95
CA TYR A 76 0.08 0.97 17.29
C TYR A 76 -0.49 2.38 17.08
N GLN A 77 0.39 3.38 17.01
CA GLN A 77 0.03 4.77 16.75
C GLN A 77 0.14 5.14 15.27
N SER A 78 0.61 4.21 14.43
CA SER A 78 0.80 4.50 13.02
C SER A 78 -0.54 4.63 12.31
N ASN A 79 -0.91 5.87 11.98
CA ASN A 79 -1.98 6.15 11.04
C ASN A 79 -1.49 5.77 9.63
N MET A 80 -1.86 4.59 9.14
CA MET A 80 -1.47 4.12 7.80
C MET A 80 -2.03 4.97 6.67
N LEU A 81 -3.23 5.55 6.83
CA LEU A 81 -3.74 6.56 5.88
C LEU A 81 -2.92 7.85 5.92
N GLY A 82 -2.30 8.14 7.07
CA GLY A 82 -1.38 9.25 7.25
C GLY A 82 0.04 8.99 6.74
N ASN A 83 0.39 7.76 6.39
CA ASN A 83 1.75 7.37 6.04
C ASN A 83 2.18 8.04 4.73
N GLU A 84 3.28 8.78 4.77
CA GLU A 84 3.74 9.58 3.63
C GLU A 84 4.09 8.74 2.39
N LYS A 85 4.59 7.51 2.55
CA LYS A 85 4.90 6.63 1.42
C LYS A 85 3.63 6.08 0.76
N ILE A 86 2.62 5.77 1.55
CA ILE A 86 1.30 5.36 1.02
C ILE A 86 0.61 6.57 0.38
N LYS A 87 0.66 7.76 0.99
CA LYS A 87 0.16 9.01 0.37
C LYS A 87 0.85 9.38 -0.93
N GLN A 88 2.16 9.11 -1.03
CA GLN A 88 2.91 9.32 -2.26
C GLN A 88 2.36 8.50 -3.43
N LEU A 89 1.63 7.40 -3.19
CA LEU A 89 0.85 6.75 -4.24
C LEU A 89 -0.16 7.72 -4.85
N ALA A 90 -1.00 8.37 -4.04
CA ALA A 90 -2.00 9.31 -4.56
C ALA A 90 -1.35 10.53 -5.24
N ASN A 91 -0.33 11.12 -4.62
CA ASN A 91 0.26 12.37 -5.11
C ASN A 91 0.98 12.23 -6.46
N ARG A 92 1.33 11.02 -6.90
CA ARG A 92 1.95 10.78 -8.21
C ARG A 92 0.94 10.80 -9.36
N TRP A 93 -0.34 10.65 -9.05
CA TRP A 93 -1.42 10.45 -10.03
C TRP A 93 -2.58 11.43 -9.84
N SER A 94 -2.39 12.49 -9.04
CA SER A 94 -3.30 13.64 -8.88
C SER A 94 -2.74 14.88 -9.58
#